data_AF-A0A2D7ZQL2-F1
#
_entry.id   AF-A0A2D7ZQL2-F1
#
_cell.length_a   1.000
_cell.length_b   1.000
_cell.length_c   1.000
_cell.angle_alpha   90.00
_cell.angle_beta   90.00
_cell.angle_gamma   90.00
#
_symmetry.space_group_name_H-M   'P 1'
#
loop_
_entity.id
_entity.type
_entity.pdbx_description
1 polymer ?
#
loop_
_entity_poly.entity_id
_entity_poly.type
_entity_poly.pdbx_seq_one_letter_code
_entity_poly.pdbx_strand_id
1 'polypeptide(L)'
;LLLNTGPKGPLAAALAEQVKGPAAFIDDLLPNLDSVAATAPAVTRFQHVADKRLRPLAPAAPDRHTRIDDWDALRIAIADSIS
;
A
#
# COMPACT_ATOMS: atom_id res chain seq x y z
N LEU A 1 -17.07 -13.06 -0.72
CA LEU A 1 -16.30 -12.00 -0.02
C LEU A 1 -17.10 -10.71 -0.17
N LEU A 2 -17.55 -10.08 0.92
CA LEU A 2 -17.99 -8.68 0.83
C LEU A 2 -16.74 -7.81 0.76
N LEU A 3 -16.55 -7.10 -0.35
CA LEU A 3 -15.51 -6.08 -0.47
C LEU A 3 -15.99 -4.80 0.24
N ASN A 4 -15.07 -4.05 0.87
CA ASN A 4 -15.30 -2.81 1.64
C ASN A 4 -15.82 -2.91 3.08
N THR A 5 -15.77 -4.08 3.72
CA THR A 5 -16.02 -4.19 5.17
C THR A 5 -14.82 -4.75 5.91
N GLY A 6 -14.34 -4.04 6.91
CA GLY A 6 -13.23 -4.46 7.77
C GLY A 6 -11.84 -4.02 7.27
N PRO A 7 -10.80 -4.26 8.08
CA PRO A 7 -9.42 -3.91 7.77
C PRO A 7 -8.90 -4.61 6.49
N LYS A 8 -8.10 -3.92 5.67
CA LYS A 8 -7.52 -4.51 4.44
C LYS A 8 -6.39 -5.49 4.70
N GLY A 9 -5.73 -5.40 5.86
CA GLY A 9 -4.56 -6.21 6.24
C GLY A 9 -4.76 -7.72 6.12
N PRO A 10 -5.81 -8.31 6.71
CA PRO A 10 -6.08 -9.75 6.57
C PRO A 10 -6.25 -10.22 5.13
N LEU A 11 -6.90 -9.43 4.28
CA LEU A 11 -7.05 -9.76 2.86
C LEU A 11 -5.72 -9.64 2.12
N ALA A 12 -4.93 -8.59 2.39
CA ALA A 12 -3.60 -8.43 1.80
C ALA A 12 -2.67 -9.59 2.17
N ALA A 13 -2.70 -10.05 3.43
CA ALA A 13 -1.95 -11.23 3.89
C ALA A 13 -2.37 -12.49 3.11
N ALA A 14 -3.67 -12.77 3.05
CA ALA A 14 -4.19 -13.95 2.36
C ALA A 14 -3.90 -13.96 0.85
N LEU A 15 -3.80 -12.78 0.21
CA LEU A 15 -3.40 -12.67 -1.19
C LEU A 15 -1.89 -12.85 -1.38
N ALA A 16 -1.08 -12.30 -0.48
CA ALA A 16 0.37 -12.46 -0.53
C ALA A 16 0.79 -13.93 -0.34
N GLU A 17 0.07 -14.69 0.49
CA GLU A 17 0.32 -16.13 0.69
C GLU A 17 0.02 -16.99 -0.55
N GLN A 18 -0.75 -16.49 -1.51
CA GLN A 18 -1.10 -17.22 -2.74
C GLN A 18 -0.01 -17.15 -3.82
N VAL A 19 1.00 -16.29 -3.66
CA VAL A 19 2.08 -16.11 -4.63
C VAL A 19 3.42 -16.58 -4.06
N LYS A 20 4.33 -16.99 -4.95
CA LYS A 20 5.73 -17.23 -4.58
C LYS A 20 6.52 -15.96 -4.85
N GLY A 21 6.90 -15.24 -3.80
CA GLY A 21 7.74 -14.06 -3.91
C GLY A 21 7.25 -12.88 -3.06
N PRO A 22 7.98 -11.76 -3.08
CA PRO A 22 7.58 -10.53 -2.41
C PRO A 22 6.31 -9.93 -3.03
N ALA A 23 5.58 -9.16 -2.24
CA ALA A 23 4.38 -8.46 -2.66
C ALA A 23 4.42 -7.00 -2.19
N ALA A 24 3.82 -6.11 -2.99
CA ALA A 24 3.64 -4.71 -2.67
C ALA A 24 2.15 -4.36 -2.60
N PHE A 25 1.79 -3.48 -1.67
CA PHE A 25 0.44 -2.97 -1.46
C PHE A 25 0.43 -1.45 -1.62
N ILE A 26 -0.52 -0.93 -2.38
CA ILE A 26 -0.62 0.49 -2.74
C ILE A 26 -2.03 0.96 -2.38
N ASP A 27 -2.11 2.07 -1.64
CA ASP A 27 -3.38 2.67 -1.24
C ASP A 27 -3.18 4.16 -0.95
N ASP A 28 -4.24 4.95 -0.97
CA ASP A 28 -4.20 6.37 -0.64
C ASP A 28 -4.45 6.64 0.85
N LEU A 29 -5.11 5.72 1.56
CA LEU A 29 -5.54 5.90 2.94
C LEU A 29 -4.57 5.28 3.96
N LEU A 30 -4.08 6.10 4.89
CA LEU A 30 -3.24 5.63 6.00
C LEU A 30 -3.84 4.47 6.81
N PRO A 31 -5.14 4.46 7.17
CA PRO A 31 -5.73 3.32 7.89
C PRO A 31 -5.62 1.98 7.15
N ASN A 32 -5.67 2.00 5.81
CA ASN A 32 -5.48 0.79 5.01
C ASN A 32 -4.03 0.33 5.07
N LEU A 33 -3.08 1.25 4.94
CA LEU A 33 -1.65 0.96 5.03
C LEU A 33 -1.25 0.50 6.44
N ASP A 34 -1.76 1.13 7.49
CA ASP A 34 -1.56 0.75 8.89
C ASP A 34 -2.13 -0.66 9.15
N SER A 35 -3.30 -0.97 8.59
CA SER A 35 -3.88 -2.31 8.65
C SER A 35 -2.99 -3.37 8.00
N VAL A 36 -2.42 -3.10 6.82
CA VAL A 36 -1.49 -4.00 6.15
C VAL A 36 -0.18 -4.13 6.92
N ALA A 37 0.34 -3.02 7.49
CA ALA A 37 1.53 -3.07 8.31
C ALA A 37 1.39 -3.98 9.54
N ALA A 38 0.22 -3.96 10.17
CA ALA A 38 -0.07 -4.79 11.34
C ALA A 38 -0.23 -6.28 11.01
N THR A 39 -0.88 -6.61 9.88
CA THR A 39 -1.26 -8.00 9.57
C THR A 39 -0.33 -8.68 8.57
N ALA A 40 0.32 -7.93 7.70
CA ALA A 40 1.20 -8.42 6.64
C ALA A 40 2.52 -7.61 6.61
N PRO A 41 3.35 -7.66 7.67
CA PRO A 41 4.52 -6.80 7.78
C PRO A 41 5.56 -7.02 6.68
N ALA A 42 5.59 -8.21 6.07
CA ALA A 42 6.46 -8.57 4.94
C ALA A 42 6.01 -7.97 3.59
N VAL A 43 4.77 -7.48 3.48
CA VAL A 43 4.28 -6.80 2.29
C VAL A 43 4.81 -5.36 2.31
N THR A 44 5.52 -4.96 1.26
CA THR A 44 5.96 -3.56 1.09
C THR A 44 4.75 -2.67 0.83
N ARG A 45 4.77 -1.45 1.35
CA ARG A 45 3.60 -0.55 1.34
C ARG A 45 3.99 0.80 0.76
N PHE A 46 3.16 1.33 -0.14
CA PHE A 46 3.31 2.67 -0.68
C PHE A 46 2.01 3.46 -0.56
N GLN A 47 2.09 4.70 -0.08
CA GLN A 47 0.99 5.63 -0.20
C GLN A 47 1.03 6.27 -1.60
N HIS A 48 -0.07 6.20 -2.34
CA HIS A 48 -0.18 6.85 -3.65
C HIS A 48 -1.53 7.56 -3.81
N VAL A 49 -1.51 8.87 -4.02
CA VAL A 49 -2.71 9.66 -4.30
C VAL A 49 -2.73 10.06 -5.76
N ALA A 50 -3.43 9.26 -6.57
CA ALA A 50 -3.47 9.41 -8.02
C ALA A 50 -4.02 10.77 -8.48
N ASP A 51 -5.14 11.20 -7.89
CA ASP A 51 -5.78 12.47 -8.24
C ASP A 51 -5.02 13.66 -7.63
N LYS A 52 -4.46 14.50 -8.49
CA LYS A 52 -3.71 15.71 -8.11
C LYS A 52 -4.52 16.67 -7.23
N ARG A 53 -5.85 16.69 -7.38
CA ARG A 53 -6.75 17.55 -6.58
C ARG A 53 -6.89 17.04 -5.15
N LEU A 54 -6.73 15.74 -4.92
CA LEU A 54 -6.84 15.11 -3.60
C LEU A 54 -5.51 15.09 -2.84
N ARG A 55 -4.37 15.20 -3.53
CA ARG A 55 -3.03 15.17 -2.91
C ARG A 55 -2.85 16.13 -1.73
N PRO A 56 -3.31 17.40 -1.79
CA PRO A 56 -3.18 18.33 -0.66
C PRO A 56 -4.09 17.99 0.52
N LEU A 57 -5.16 17.22 0.28
CA LEU A 57 -6.17 16.85 1.28
C LEU A 57 -5.83 15.52 1.97
N ALA A 58 -5.01 14.69 1.35
CA ALA A 58 -4.64 13.38 1.85
C ALA A 58 -3.58 13.49 2.97
N PRO A 59 -3.89 13.06 4.21
CA PRO A 59 -2.89 12.97 5.27
C PRO A 59 -1.76 12.04 4.86
N ALA A 60 -0.52 12.42 5.16
CA ALA A 60 0.66 11.59 4.95
C ALA A 60 1.37 11.30 6.27
N ALA A 61 2.01 10.14 6.34
CA ALA A 61 2.95 9.81 7.39
C ALA A 61 4.19 9.15 6.75
N PRO A 62 5.08 9.94 6.11
CA PRO A 62 6.22 9.40 5.35
C PRO A 62 7.14 8.50 6.16
N ASP A 63 7.25 8.75 7.48
CA ASP A 63 8.04 7.93 8.40
C ASP A 63 7.43 6.53 8.65
N ARG A 64 6.13 6.35 8.38
CA ARG A 64 5.43 5.06 8.50
C ARG A 64 5.25 4.36 7.16
N HIS A 65 4.87 5.13 6.13
CA HIS A 65 4.59 4.63 4.79
C HIS A 65 5.17 5.58 3.76
N THR A 66 6.02 5.06 2.88
CA THR A 66 6.62 5.84 1.80
C THR A 66 5.54 6.36 0.85
N ARG A 67 5.45 7.68 0.70
CA ARG A 67 4.48 8.32 -0.21
C ARG A 67 5.14 8.67 -1.53
N ILE A 68 4.58 8.17 -2.63
CA ILE A 68 5.03 8.46 -3.99
C ILE A 68 3.79 8.73 -4.85
N ASP A 69 3.56 10.00 -5.19
CA ASP A 69 2.39 10.42 -5.97
C ASP A 69 2.67 10.49 -7.48
N ASP A 70 3.93 10.29 -7.90
CA ASP A 70 4.31 10.15 -9.30
C ASP A 70 4.27 8.68 -9.73
N TRP A 71 3.60 8.39 -10.85
CA TRP A 71 3.41 7.01 -11.30
C TRP A 71 4.70 6.35 -11.77
N ASP A 72 5.58 7.09 -12.44
CA ASP A 72 6.84 6.55 -12.95
C ASP A 72 7.80 6.23 -11.80
N ALA A 73 7.91 7.14 -10.83
CA ALA A 73 8.68 6.91 -9.62
C ALA A 73 8.12 5.74 -8.79
N LEU A 74 6.78 5.64 -8.67
CA LEU A 74 6.13 4.56 -7.92
C LEU A 74 6.41 3.20 -8.59
N ARG A 75 6.31 3.12 -9.92
CA ARG A 75 6.61 1.90 -10.67
C ARG A 75 8.03 1.39 -10.40
N ILE A 76 9.00 2.30 -10.38
CA ILE A 76 10.40 1.96 -10.09
C ILE A 76 10.52 1.43 -8.66
N ALA A 77 9.96 2.16 -7.68
CA ALA A 77 10.02 1.74 -6.28
C ALA A 77 9.35 0.39 -6.02
N ILE A 78 8.23 0.10 -6.70
CA ILE A 78 7.58 -1.21 -6.62
C ILE A 78 8.51 -2.28 -7.16
N ALA A 79 9.06 -2.10 -8.37
CA ALA A 79 9.95 -3.06 -8.99
C ALA A 79 11.15 -3.37 -8.09
N ASP A 80 11.77 -2.35 -7.51
CA ASP A 80 12.89 -2.51 -6.58
C ASP A 80 12.49 -3.26 -5.30
N SER A 81 11.25 -3.08 -4.83
CA SER A 81 10.76 -3.75 -3.60
C SER A 81 10.35 -5.22 -3.80
N ILE A 82 10.11 -5.64 -5.05
CA ILE A 82 9.64 -7.00 -5.36
C ILE A 82 10.62 -7.82 -6.21
N SER A 83 11.82 -7.28 -6.45
CA SER A 83 12.90 -7.97 -7.18
C SER A 83 13.72 -8.91 -6.29
#